data_AF-A0A352CM86-F1
#
_entry.id   AF-A0A352CM86-F1
#
_cell.length_a   1.000
_cell.length_b   1.000
_cell.length_c   1.000
_cell.angle_alpha   90.00
_cell.angle_beta   90.00
_cell.angle_gamma   90.00
#
_symmetry.space_group_name_H-M   'P 1'
#
loop_
_entity.id
_entity.type
_entity.pdbx_description
1 polymer ?
#
loop_
_entity_poly.entity_id
_entity_poly.type
_entity_poly.pdbx_seq_one_letter_code
_entity_poly.pdbx_strand_id
1 'polypeptide(L)'
;MMWGGRRAIEDAVRGVSPDADVISMDDSSEVLRVNGYDKSKRVQIKTFGEFAVFADGKPVDFRYSKSLELFALIVDRRGKKVDNGMIRRMLWQESDREADHSSYISILKKEIVQTFSARGITDIFLQEDRSISLVIDRVECDYYDYVEDKIGNMKYNGIYMEQYSWAESTAGLLYSISEYRKKISH
;
A
#
# COMPACT_ATOMS: atom_id res chain seq x y z
N MET A 1 40.01 -36.00 13.97
CA MET A 1 39.74 -34.67 13.39
C MET A 1 38.29 -34.29 13.67
N MET A 2 38.04 -32.99 13.86
CA MET A 2 36.76 -32.27 14.17
C MET A 2 36.20 -32.48 15.59
N TRP A 3 36.53 -31.62 16.57
CA TRP A 3 35.97 -30.27 16.90
C TRP A 3 34.51 -30.38 17.42
N GLY A 4 34.14 -29.95 18.63
CA GLY A 4 34.46 -28.69 19.31
C GLY A 4 33.32 -27.71 19.07
N GLY A 5 32.29 -27.68 19.92
CA GLY A 5 31.14 -26.76 19.72
C GLY A 5 29.87 -26.95 20.57
N ARG A 6 29.75 -27.98 21.43
CA ARG A 6 28.52 -28.20 22.25
C ARG A 6 28.57 -27.64 23.68
N ARG A 7 29.68 -27.05 24.12
CA ARG A 7 29.90 -26.71 25.54
C ARG A 7 29.71 -25.22 25.89
N ALA A 8 29.34 -24.38 24.93
CA ALA A 8 29.06 -22.95 25.16
C ALA A 8 27.56 -22.65 25.33
N ILE A 9 26.69 -23.62 25.08
CA ILE A 9 25.22 -23.50 25.09
C ILE A 9 24.56 -23.94 26.40
N GLU A 10 25.26 -24.73 27.23
CA GLU A 10 24.73 -25.26 28.50
C GLU A 10 24.95 -24.31 29.70
N ASP A 11 25.91 -23.38 29.62
CA ASP A 11 26.28 -22.49 30.73
C ASP A 11 25.45 -21.19 30.81
N ALA A 12 24.60 -20.89 29.81
CA ALA A 12 23.72 -19.72 29.83
C ALA A 12 22.33 -19.99 30.46
N VAL A 13 21.96 -21.26 30.71
CA VAL A 13 20.59 -21.69 31.01
C VAL A 13 20.32 -21.91 32.52
N ARG A 14 21.28 -21.61 33.42
CA ARG A 14 21.20 -22.03 34.84
C ARG A 14 21.10 -20.94 35.91
N GLY A 15 20.72 -19.71 35.54
CA GLY A 15 20.72 -18.59 36.49
C GLY A 15 19.40 -17.86 36.68
N VAL A 16 18.30 -18.51 37.07
CA VAL A 16 17.14 -17.83 37.71
C VAL A 16 16.44 -18.78 38.71
N SER A 17 16.36 -18.35 39.97
CA SER A 17 15.61 -18.98 41.08
C SER A 17 14.16 -18.48 41.08
N PRO A 18 13.17 -19.26 41.58
CA PRO A 18 11.76 -18.93 41.51
C PRO A 18 11.28 -18.24 42.79
N ASP A 19 10.93 -16.96 42.71
CA ASP A 19 10.07 -16.28 43.68
C ASP A 19 9.29 -15.17 42.95
N ALA A 20 8.06 -14.94 43.41
CA ALA A 20 6.95 -14.33 42.68
C ALA A 20 7.02 -12.80 42.44
N ASP A 21 6.23 -12.40 41.43
CA ASP A 21 5.59 -11.11 41.14
C ASP A 21 6.42 -9.88 40.70
N VAL A 22 6.22 -9.46 39.43
CA VAL A 22 5.66 -8.15 38.96
C VAL A 22 5.83 -8.01 37.43
N ILE A 23 4.75 -7.57 36.77
CA ILE A 23 4.45 -7.48 35.32
C ILE A 23 5.36 -6.52 34.51
N SER A 24 5.76 -6.88 33.28
CA SER A 24 5.56 -6.01 32.09
C SER A 24 5.74 -6.76 30.75
N MET A 25 4.60 -7.12 30.16
CA MET A 25 4.22 -6.95 28.75
C MET A 25 5.34 -6.92 27.69
N ASP A 26 5.49 -8.01 26.93
CA ASP A 26 6.13 -8.01 25.60
C ASP A 26 5.20 -8.67 24.57
N ASP A 27 5.14 -8.01 23.42
CA ASP A 27 4.07 -7.91 22.45
C ASP A 27 4.11 -9.09 21.47
N SER A 28 3.45 -10.19 21.85
CA SER A 28 3.12 -11.28 20.94
C SER A 28 1.95 -10.87 20.04
N SER A 29 2.20 -10.04 19.02
CA SER A 29 1.29 -9.89 17.90
C SER A 29 1.68 -10.83 16.77
N GLU A 30 1.31 -12.12 16.91
CA GLU A 30 1.06 -12.92 15.71
C GLU A 30 -0.08 -12.22 14.94
N VAL A 31 0.28 -11.51 13.87
CA VAL A 31 -0.66 -10.85 12.97
C VAL A 31 -1.61 -11.92 12.44
N LEU A 32 -2.84 -11.96 12.97
CA LEU A 32 -3.88 -12.89 12.53
C LEU A 32 -4.29 -12.54 11.10
N ARG A 33 -3.57 -13.11 10.12
CA ARG A 33 -3.87 -13.02 8.69
C ARG A 33 -5.09 -13.88 8.39
N VAL A 34 -6.28 -13.30 8.37
CA VAL A 34 -7.48 -13.98 7.88
C VAL A 34 -7.58 -13.70 6.38
N ASN A 35 -7.58 -14.75 5.56
CA ASN A 35 -7.61 -14.65 4.08
C ASN A 35 -6.43 -13.90 3.44
N GLY A 36 -5.28 -13.81 4.12
CA GLY A 36 -4.07 -13.12 3.63
C GLY A 36 -3.96 -11.65 4.01
N TYR A 37 -5.02 -11.07 4.61
CA TYR A 37 -5.10 -9.67 5.02
C TYR A 37 -4.61 -9.46 6.46
N ASP A 38 -3.73 -8.50 6.65
CA ASP A 38 -3.23 -7.98 7.91
C ASP A 38 -4.29 -7.11 8.59
N LYS A 39 -4.94 -7.64 9.65
CA LYS A 39 -5.94 -6.91 10.43
C LYS A 39 -5.43 -5.63 11.09
N SER A 40 -4.12 -5.42 11.19
CA SER A 40 -3.58 -4.15 11.68
C SER A 40 -3.74 -3.03 10.66
N LYS A 41 -3.88 -3.35 9.37
CA LYS A 41 -4.05 -2.40 8.29
C LYS A 41 -5.51 -2.13 8.04
N ARG A 42 -5.92 -0.90 8.32
CA ARG A 42 -7.32 -0.47 8.23
C ARG A 42 -7.77 -0.13 6.82
N VAL A 43 -6.83 0.10 5.89
CA VAL A 43 -7.10 0.57 4.53
C VAL A 43 -6.83 -0.53 3.52
N GLN A 44 -7.85 -0.84 2.72
CA GLN A 44 -7.83 -1.83 1.65
C GLN A 44 -8.06 -1.15 0.31
N ILE A 45 -7.20 -1.46 -0.65
CA ILE A 45 -7.19 -0.85 -1.97
C ILE A 45 -7.32 -1.96 -3.01
N LYS A 46 -8.29 -1.80 -3.90
CA LYS A 46 -8.52 -2.67 -5.05
C LYS A 46 -8.15 -1.90 -6.32
N THR A 47 -7.22 -2.46 -7.07
CA THR A 47 -6.67 -1.85 -8.29
C THR A 47 -6.90 -2.73 -9.50
N PHE A 48 -7.17 -4.03 -9.33
CA PHE A 48 -7.55 -4.91 -10.42
C PHE A 48 -9.04 -4.77 -10.72
N GLY A 49 -9.38 -4.37 -11.95
CA GLY A 49 -10.73 -3.89 -12.30
C GLY A 49 -10.88 -2.38 -12.11
N GLU A 50 -12.06 -1.97 -11.65
CA GLU A 50 -12.33 -0.59 -11.25
C GLU A 50 -11.63 -0.25 -9.92
N PHE A 51 -10.93 0.88 -9.87
CA PHE A 51 -10.29 1.34 -8.64
C PHE A 51 -11.31 1.58 -7.50
N ALA A 52 -11.10 0.92 -6.36
CA ALA A 52 -11.95 1.04 -5.19
C ALA A 52 -11.14 1.05 -3.89
N VAL A 53 -11.65 1.75 -2.88
CA VAL A 53 -10.95 1.99 -1.62
C VAL A 53 -11.91 1.74 -0.46
N PHE A 54 -11.43 1.01 0.54
CA PHE A 54 -12.18 0.66 1.74
C PHE A 54 -11.36 1.00 2.98
N ALA A 55 -12.04 1.46 4.03
CA ALA A 55 -11.49 1.68 5.35
C ALA A 55 -12.37 0.99 6.38
N ASP A 56 -11.79 0.13 7.22
CA ASP A 56 -12.52 -0.69 8.21
C ASP A 56 -13.68 -1.48 7.59
N GLY A 57 -13.45 -2.03 6.39
CA GLY A 57 -14.43 -2.80 5.63
C GLY A 57 -15.57 -1.98 4.99
N LYS A 58 -15.52 -0.64 5.05
CA LYS A 58 -16.52 0.24 4.43
C LYS A 58 -15.93 1.02 3.26
N PRO A 59 -16.69 1.25 2.17
CA PRO A 59 -16.24 2.09 1.06
C PRO A 59 -15.82 3.49 1.54
N VAL A 60 -14.76 4.03 0.94
CA VAL A 60 -14.30 5.38 1.19
C VAL A 60 -14.88 6.32 0.15
N ASP A 61 -15.83 7.16 0.57
CA ASP A 61 -16.35 8.23 -0.27
C ASP A 61 -15.42 9.43 -0.24
N PHE A 62 -14.97 9.85 -1.43
CA PHE A 62 -14.25 11.10 -1.63
C PHE A 62 -15.23 12.18 -2.10
N ARG A 63 -15.00 13.43 -1.68
CA ARG A 63 -15.85 14.57 -2.07
C ARG A 63 -15.85 14.82 -3.57
N TYR A 64 -14.71 14.59 -4.22
CA TYR A 64 -14.52 14.84 -5.64
C TYR A 64 -14.08 13.55 -6.33
N SER A 65 -14.65 13.26 -7.51
CA SER A 65 -14.17 12.16 -8.36
C SER A 65 -12.68 12.29 -8.70
N LYS A 66 -12.21 13.53 -8.85
CA LYS A 66 -10.79 13.86 -9.08
C LYS A 66 -9.89 13.52 -7.89
N SER A 67 -10.41 13.51 -6.67
CA SER A 67 -9.66 13.05 -5.50
C SER A 67 -9.45 11.55 -5.53
N LEU A 68 -10.47 10.78 -5.94
CA LEU A 68 -10.35 9.33 -6.11
C LEU A 68 -9.31 9.01 -7.20
N GLU A 69 -9.37 9.71 -8.33
CA GLU A 69 -8.37 9.57 -9.40
C GLU A 69 -6.95 9.95 -8.94
N LEU A 70 -6.79 11.05 -8.20
CA LEU A 70 -5.50 11.43 -7.63
C LEU A 70 -4.98 10.36 -6.65
N PHE A 71 -5.86 9.81 -5.82
CA PHE A 71 -5.48 8.75 -4.90
C PHE A 71 -5.06 7.48 -5.65
N ALA A 72 -5.75 7.13 -6.74
CA ALA A 72 -5.34 6.05 -7.65
C ALA A 72 -3.93 6.27 -8.21
N LEU A 73 -3.61 7.49 -8.66
CA LEU A 73 -2.27 7.83 -9.12
C LEU A 73 -1.23 7.68 -8.00
N ILE A 74 -1.54 8.11 -6.77
CA ILE A 74 -0.65 7.95 -5.61
C ILE A 74 -0.37 6.47 -5.33
N VAL A 75 -1.38 5.61 -5.47
CA VAL A 75 -1.26 4.14 -5.34
C VAL A 75 -0.40 3.56 -6.46
N ASP A 76 -0.64 3.95 -7.71
CA ASP A 76 0.14 3.50 -8.87
C ASP A 76 1.65 3.76 -8.70
N ARG A 77 2.01 4.87 -8.02
CA ARG A 77 3.42 5.24 -7.76
C ARG A 77 4.11 4.42 -6.66
N ARG A 78 3.40 3.52 -5.97
CA ARG A 78 3.95 2.57 -4.98
C ARG A 78 4.89 3.22 -3.96
N GLY A 79 4.41 4.28 -3.30
CA GLY A 79 5.16 4.99 -2.27
C GLY A 79 6.21 5.99 -2.77
N LYS A 80 6.43 6.10 -4.09
CA LYS A 80 7.19 7.21 -4.66
C LYS A 80 6.40 8.52 -4.53
N LYS A 81 7.12 9.62 -4.35
CA LYS A 81 6.53 10.98 -4.29
C LYS A 81 5.83 11.33 -5.60
N VAL A 82 4.62 11.85 -5.47
CA VAL A 82 3.82 12.40 -6.55
C VAL A 82 3.78 13.92 -6.39
N ASP A 83 4.53 14.62 -7.23
CA ASP A 83 4.59 16.08 -7.20
C ASP A 83 3.46 16.74 -8.00
N ASN A 84 3.24 18.04 -7.76
CA ASN A 84 2.18 18.80 -8.45
C ASN A 84 2.32 18.80 -9.99
N GLY A 85 3.54 18.73 -10.52
CA GLY A 85 3.78 18.70 -11.97
C GLY A 85 3.36 17.37 -12.60
N MET A 86 3.65 16.26 -11.92
CA MET A 86 3.20 14.92 -12.29
C MET A 86 1.68 14.83 -12.19
N ILE A 87 1.10 15.31 -11.09
CA ILE A 87 -0.36 15.35 -10.89
C ILE A 87 -1.01 16.10 -12.05
N ARG A 88 -0.53 17.31 -12.38
CA ARG A 88 -1.06 18.11 -13.50
C ARG A 88 -1.01 17.34 -14.82
N ARG A 89 0.13 16.71 -15.13
CA ARG A 89 0.36 16.00 -16.39
C ARG A 89 -0.53 14.75 -16.54
N MET A 90 -0.72 14.01 -15.44
CA MET A 90 -1.41 12.72 -15.46
C MET A 90 -2.93 12.88 -15.44
N LEU A 91 -3.44 13.86 -14.68
CA LEU A 91 -4.89 14.01 -14.44
C LEU A 91 -5.57 14.95 -15.45
N TRP A 92 -4.86 15.88 -16.07
CA TRP A 92 -5.45 16.82 -17.04
C TRP A 92 -4.96 16.53 -18.45
N GLN A 93 -5.91 16.49 -19.39
CA GLN A 93 -5.62 16.35 -20.81
C GLN A 93 -4.86 17.57 -21.33
N GLU A 94 -4.14 17.41 -22.44
CA GLU A 94 -3.27 18.44 -23.01
C GLU A 94 -3.99 19.79 -23.21
N SER A 95 -5.28 19.76 -23.60
CA SER A 95 -6.13 20.94 -23.79
C SER A 95 -6.36 21.76 -22.52
N ASP A 96 -6.27 21.15 -21.35
CA ASP A 96 -6.57 21.78 -20.06
C ASP A 96 -5.30 22.15 -19.28
N ARG A 97 -4.10 21.91 -19.83
CA ARG A 97 -2.82 22.14 -19.14
C ARG A 97 -2.38 23.60 -19.09
N GLU A 98 -2.96 24.45 -19.94
CA GLU A 98 -2.72 25.90 -19.92
C GLU A 98 -3.36 26.58 -18.70
N ALA A 99 -4.36 25.95 -18.08
CA ALA A 99 -4.97 26.45 -16.86
C ALA A 99 -4.13 26.14 -15.61
N ASP A 100 -4.08 27.08 -14.66
CA ASP A 100 -3.41 26.87 -13.39
C ASP A 100 -4.26 26.04 -12.42
N HIS A 101 -3.95 24.75 -12.33
CA HIS A 101 -4.62 23.81 -11.42
C HIS A 101 -4.02 23.76 -10.01
N SER A 102 -3.01 24.59 -9.69
CA SER A 102 -2.23 24.45 -8.45
C SER A 102 -3.08 24.53 -7.18
N SER A 103 -4.02 25.47 -7.13
CA SER A 103 -4.96 25.61 -6.01
C SER A 103 -5.88 24.40 -5.90
N TYR A 104 -6.37 23.89 -7.03
CA TYR A 104 -7.27 22.74 -7.03
C TYR A 104 -6.55 21.46 -6.63
N ILE A 105 -5.32 21.24 -7.11
CA ILE A 105 -4.47 20.11 -6.64
C ILE A 105 -4.28 20.16 -5.13
N SER A 106 -4.06 21.34 -4.57
CA SER A 106 -3.92 21.53 -3.11
C SER A 106 -5.21 21.16 -2.36
N ILE A 107 -6.36 21.53 -2.91
CA ILE A 107 -7.68 21.13 -2.39
C ILE A 107 -7.86 19.61 -2.43
N LEU A 108 -7.54 18.95 -3.55
CA LEU A 108 -7.66 17.50 -3.70
C LEU A 108 -6.78 16.76 -2.70
N LYS A 109 -5.50 17.13 -2.58
CA LYS A 109 -4.58 16.54 -1.60
C LYS A 109 -5.10 16.67 -0.16
N LYS A 110 -5.55 17.87 0.20
CA LYS A 110 -6.11 18.14 1.53
C LYS A 110 -7.36 17.31 1.79
N GLU A 111 -8.25 17.20 0.81
CA GLU A 111 -9.47 16.42 0.93
C GLU A 111 -9.16 14.94 1.12
N ILE A 112 -8.24 14.36 0.34
CA ILE A 112 -7.80 12.96 0.52
C ILE A 112 -7.33 12.72 1.96
N VAL A 113 -6.40 13.54 2.46
CA VAL A 113 -5.85 13.38 3.81
C VAL A 113 -6.95 13.56 4.88
N GLN A 114 -7.82 14.55 4.72
CA GLN A 114 -8.95 14.77 5.63
C GLN A 114 -9.95 13.60 5.65
N THR A 115 -10.21 12.99 4.49
CA THR A 115 -11.13 11.85 4.34
C THR A 115 -10.68 10.64 5.16
N PHE A 116 -9.36 10.37 5.21
CA PHE A 116 -8.83 9.32 6.09
C PHE A 116 -8.70 9.79 7.55
N SER A 117 -8.29 11.03 7.78
CA SER A 117 -8.10 11.59 9.12
C SER A 117 -9.41 11.65 9.92
N ALA A 118 -10.53 11.93 9.26
CA ALA A 118 -11.88 11.89 9.85
C ALA A 118 -12.28 10.49 10.36
N ARG A 119 -11.61 9.43 9.88
CA ARG A 119 -11.75 8.04 10.34
C ARG A 119 -10.67 7.64 11.35
N GLY A 120 -9.84 8.58 11.80
CA GLY A 120 -8.71 8.33 12.69
C GLY A 120 -7.51 7.64 12.02
N ILE A 121 -7.43 7.66 10.69
CA ILE A 121 -6.33 7.06 9.92
C ILE A 121 -5.43 8.21 9.45
N THR A 122 -4.26 8.35 10.07
CA THR A 122 -3.40 9.54 9.90
C THR A 122 -1.97 9.22 9.46
N ASP A 123 -1.59 7.95 9.42
CA ASP A 123 -0.23 7.46 9.21
C ASP A 123 0.01 6.84 7.82
N ILE A 124 -0.96 6.93 6.91
CA ILE A 124 -0.88 6.32 5.57
C ILE A 124 -0.25 7.25 4.52
N PHE A 125 -0.04 8.54 4.83
CA PHE A 125 0.50 9.52 3.90
C PHE A 125 1.77 10.18 4.43
N LEU A 126 2.70 10.45 3.52
CA LEU A 126 3.76 11.44 3.73
C LEU A 126 3.47 12.62 2.79
N GLN A 127 3.07 13.75 3.37
CA GLN A 127 2.72 14.96 2.63
C GLN A 127 3.76 16.06 2.87
N GLU A 128 4.19 16.67 1.78
CA GLU A 128 5.01 17.88 1.75
C GLU A 128 4.29 18.95 0.92
N ASP A 129 4.75 20.20 0.96
CA ASP A 129 4.10 21.33 0.26
C ASP A 129 3.79 21.04 -1.21
N ARG A 130 4.71 20.35 -1.90
CA ARG A 130 4.62 20.10 -3.35
C ARG A 130 4.42 18.65 -3.72
N SER A 131 4.44 17.73 -2.76
CA SER A 131 4.41 16.29 -3.04
C SER A 131 3.55 15.53 -2.04
N ILE A 132 3.09 14.36 -2.45
CA ILE A 132 2.37 13.42 -1.59
C ILE A 132 2.80 12.01 -1.96
N SER A 133 2.90 11.13 -0.98
CA SER A 133 3.19 9.70 -1.18
C SER A 133 2.44 8.85 -0.18
N LEU A 134 2.27 7.57 -0.51
CA LEU A 134 1.64 6.58 0.36
C LEU A 134 2.71 5.83 1.16
N VAL A 135 2.45 5.60 2.44
CA VAL A 135 3.24 4.65 3.25
C VAL A 135 2.72 3.26 2.92
N ILE A 136 3.37 2.57 1.97
CA ILE A 136 2.89 1.28 1.42
C ILE A 136 2.69 0.21 2.49
N ASP A 137 3.47 0.26 3.57
CA ASP A 137 3.37 -0.70 4.67
C ASP A 137 2.14 -0.49 5.54
N ARG A 138 1.40 0.62 5.40
CA ARG A 138 0.21 0.93 6.19
C ARG A 138 -1.11 0.60 5.48
N VAL A 139 -1.04 0.06 4.27
CA VAL A 139 -2.21 -0.29 3.45
C VAL A 139 -2.12 -1.71 2.92
N GLU A 140 -3.27 -2.25 2.53
CA GLU A 140 -3.40 -3.49 1.77
C GLU A 140 -3.77 -3.14 0.33
N CYS A 141 -3.10 -3.74 -0.64
CA CYS A 141 -3.28 -3.41 -2.05
C CYS A 141 -3.01 -4.64 -2.91
N ASP A 142 -4.00 -5.04 -3.70
CA ASP A 142 -3.91 -6.22 -4.57
C ASP A 142 -2.77 -6.11 -5.61
N TYR A 143 -2.49 -4.92 -6.11
CA TYR A 143 -1.34 -4.65 -6.98
C TYR A 143 -0.01 -4.87 -6.25
N TYR A 144 0.13 -4.40 -5.02
CA TYR A 144 1.39 -4.53 -4.28
C TYR A 144 1.66 -5.99 -3.94
N ASP A 145 0.64 -6.70 -3.46
CA ASP A 145 0.71 -8.13 -3.15
C ASP A 145 1.05 -8.96 -4.39
N TYR A 146 0.49 -8.62 -5.54
CA TYR A 146 0.79 -9.27 -6.80
C TYR A 146 2.25 -9.07 -7.23
N VAL A 147 2.76 -7.84 -7.20
CA VAL A 147 4.14 -7.56 -7.63
C VAL A 147 5.17 -8.20 -6.69
N GLU A 148 4.91 -8.19 -5.39
CA GLU A 148 5.79 -8.78 -4.37
C GLU A 148 5.62 -10.30 -4.24
N ASP A 149 4.68 -10.88 -4.98
CA ASP A 149 4.35 -12.31 -4.98
C ASP A 149 4.04 -12.87 -3.59
N LYS A 150 3.47 -12.03 -2.70
CA LYS A 150 3.26 -12.37 -1.28
C LYS A 150 2.36 -13.58 -1.03
N ILE A 151 1.50 -13.90 -1.99
CA ILE A 151 0.51 -14.98 -1.89
C ILE A 151 0.88 -16.15 -2.83
N GLY A 152 1.88 -15.99 -3.71
CA GLY A 152 2.42 -17.03 -4.63
C GLY A 152 1.45 -17.55 -5.70
N ASN A 153 0.15 -17.27 -5.58
CA ASN A 153 -0.91 -17.75 -6.47
C ASN A 153 -1.83 -16.63 -6.97
N MET A 154 -1.49 -15.37 -6.69
CA MET A 154 -2.35 -14.24 -7.02
C MET A 154 -2.38 -14.06 -8.54
N LYS A 155 -3.59 -14.09 -9.11
CA LYS A 155 -3.80 -13.96 -10.55
C LYS A 155 -4.18 -12.54 -10.90
N TYR A 156 -3.45 -11.94 -11.82
CA TYR A 156 -3.86 -10.73 -12.51
C TYR A 156 -4.81 -11.11 -13.65
N ASN A 157 -6.00 -10.50 -13.70
CA ASN A 157 -7.06 -10.80 -14.67
C ASN A 157 -6.93 -10.00 -15.98
N GLY A 158 -5.88 -9.19 -16.13
CA GLY A 158 -5.65 -8.34 -17.29
C GLY A 158 -6.25 -6.94 -17.18
N ILE A 159 -6.98 -6.63 -16.10
CA ILE A 159 -7.65 -5.34 -15.92
C ILE A 159 -7.03 -4.61 -14.73
N TYR A 160 -6.56 -3.38 -14.95
CA TYR A 160 -5.95 -2.52 -13.91
C TYR A 160 -6.48 -1.10 -14.06
N MET A 161 -7.18 -0.62 -13.02
CA MET A 161 -7.75 0.73 -12.92
C MET A 161 -8.35 1.25 -14.24
N GLU A 162 -9.24 0.45 -14.84
CA GLU A 162 -9.66 0.63 -16.24
C GLU A 162 -10.34 1.98 -16.53
N GLN A 163 -10.86 2.65 -15.51
CA GLN A 163 -11.48 3.97 -15.65
C GLN A 163 -10.46 5.10 -15.92
N TYR A 164 -9.15 4.85 -15.77
CA TYR A 164 -8.12 5.86 -15.89
C TYR A 164 -7.17 5.53 -17.05
N SER A 165 -7.23 6.33 -18.13
CA SER A 165 -6.40 6.12 -19.32
C SER A 165 -4.90 6.11 -19.03
N TRP A 166 -4.44 6.87 -18.04
CA TRP A 166 -3.04 6.90 -17.66
C TRP A 166 -2.53 5.58 -17.03
N ALA A 167 -3.43 4.69 -16.62
CA ALA A 167 -3.10 3.41 -16.00
C ALA A 167 -2.69 2.33 -17.02
N GLU A 168 -2.95 2.55 -18.32
CA GLU A 168 -2.66 1.59 -19.40
C GLU A 168 -1.19 1.15 -19.43
N SER A 169 -0.27 2.07 -19.15
CA SER A 169 1.18 1.76 -19.10
C SER A 169 1.50 0.75 -17.99
N THR A 170 0.92 0.92 -16.81
CA THR A 170 1.09 -0.01 -15.69
C THR A 170 0.38 -1.34 -15.97
N ALA A 171 -0.81 -1.30 -16.58
CA ALA A 171 -1.54 -2.50 -16.99
C ALA A 171 -0.72 -3.39 -17.94
N GLY A 172 -0.02 -2.78 -18.92
CA GLY A 172 0.86 -3.50 -19.85
C GLY A 172 2.07 -4.16 -19.16
N LEU A 173 2.64 -3.49 -18.15
CA LEU A 173 3.70 -4.07 -17.33
C LEU A 173 3.19 -5.28 -16.53
N LEU A 174 2.03 -5.15 -15.88
CA LEU A 174 1.41 -6.22 -15.11
C LEU A 174 1.06 -7.43 -15.98
N TYR A 175 0.58 -7.18 -17.20
CA TYR A 175 0.33 -8.23 -18.18
C TYR A 175 1.63 -8.98 -18.52
N SER A 176 2.72 -8.26 -18.78
CA SER A 176 4.03 -8.87 -19.08
C SER A 176 4.55 -9.74 -17.92
N ILE A 177 4.37 -9.29 -16.68
CA ILE A 177 4.67 -10.09 -15.48
C ILE A 177 3.82 -11.37 -15.46
N SER A 178 2.52 -11.26 -15.78
CA SER A 178 1.61 -12.41 -15.76
C SER A 178 2.01 -13.48 -16.79
N GLU A 179 2.41 -13.07 -17.99
CA GLU A 179 2.86 -13.97 -19.04
C GLU A 179 4.19 -14.65 -18.69
N TYR A 180 5.12 -13.90 -18.09
CA TYR A 180 6.39 -14.46 -17.62
C TYR A 180 6.18 -15.54 -16.54
N ARG A 181 5.30 -15.29 -15.56
CA ARG A 181 4.97 -16.27 -14.51
C ARG A 181 4.34 -17.55 -15.06
N LYS A 182 3.45 -17.45 -16.06
CA LYS A 182 2.86 -18.62 -16.72
C LYS A 182 3.91 -19.52 -17.39
N LYS A 183 4.95 -18.93 -17.99
CA LYS A 183 6.04 -19.66 -18.66
C LYS A 183 6.93 -20.44 -17.68
N ILE A 184 7.15 -19.93 -16.46
CA ILE A 184 8.00 -20.61 -15.46
C ILE A 184 7.23 -21.74 -14.76
N SER A 185 5.90 -21.66 -14.71
CA SER A 185 5.06 -22.69 -14.10
C SER A 185 4.90 -23.97 -14.96
N HIS A 186 5.46 -23.99 -16.18
CA HIS A 186 5.47 -25.13 -17.11
C HIS A 186 6.91 -25.61 -17.31
#